data_AF-A0AA96V3G6-F1
#
_entry.id   AF-A0AA96V3G6-F1
#
_cell.length_a   1.000
_cell.length_b   1.000
_cell.length_c   1.000
_cell.angle_alpha   90.00
_cell.angle_beta   90.00
_cell.angle_gamma   90.00
#
_symmetry.space_group_name_H-M   'P 1'
#
loop_
_entity.id
_entity.type
_entity.pdbx_description
1 polymer ?
#
loop_
_entity_poly.entity_id
_entity_poly.type
_entity_poly.pdbx_seq_one_letter_code
_entity_poly.pdbx_strand_id
1 'polypeptide(L)'
;MPIAHIMASGMTGIRAGGDLVARMEFSKKMKIKQAKEYVAKKVGVDPYDLSDEYAMREVREELGIGVVTSMPGTPKGTAAKMNIEKVLDIKINSCNFFRNQLKK
;
A
#
# COMPACT_ATOMS: atom_id res chain seq x y z
N MET A 1 -14.54 4.97 2.73
CA MET A 1 -13.45 4.65 1.77
C MET A 1 -12.85 3.22 1.87
N PRO A 2 -13.42 2.19 2.55
CA PRO A 2 -12.94 0.80 2.36
C PRO A 2 -13.54 0.10 1.13
N ILE A 3 -14.87 0.18 0.94
CA ILE A 3 -15.60 -0.64 -0.04
C ILE A 3 -15.15 -0.43 -1.49
N ALA A 4 -15.05 0.82 -1.96
CA ALA A 4 -14.64 1.10 -3.33
C ALA A 4 -13.22 0.61 -3.64
N HIS A 5 -12.29 0.72 -2.68
CA HIS A 5 -10.90 0.28 -2.86
C HIS A 5 -10.77 -1.25 -2.83
N ILE A 6 -11.56 -1.91 -1.95
CA ILE A 6 -11.63 -3.37 -1.84
C ILE A 6 -12.24 -3.97 -3.12
N MET A 7 -13.34 -3.41 -3.61
CA MET A 7 -14.08 -3.93 -4.76
C MET A 7 -13.37 -3.64 -6.09
N ALA A 8 -12.76 -2.46 -6.25
CA ALA A 8 -12.16 -2.05 -7.52
C ALA A 8 -10.80 -2.71 -7.81
N SER A 9 -10.03 -3.09 -6.78
CA SER A 9 -8.69 -3.67 -6.97
C SER A 9 -8.65 -5.19 -7.04
N GLY A 10 -9.76 -5.89 -6.74
CA GLY A 10 -9.85 -7.36 -6.82
C GLY A 10 -8.90 -8.13 -5.88
N MET A 11 -8.19 -7.45 -4.98
CA MET A 11 -7.14 -7.99 -4.10
C MET A 11 -7.28 -7.44 -2.68
N THR A 12 -8.53 -7.36 -2.20
CA THR A 12 -8.93 -7.02 -0.81
C THR A 12 -8.35 -5.71 -0.22
N GLY A 13 -7.84 -4.81 -1.06
CA GLY A 13 -7.40 -3.46 -0.68
C GLY A 13 -6.25 -3.48 0.33
N ILE A 14 -6.50 -2.92 1.53
CA ILE A 14 -5.53 -2.86 2.64
C ILE A 14 -5.41 -4.21 3.40
N ARG A 15 -6.31 -5.18 3.15
CA ARG A 15 -6.20 -6.53 3.75
C ARG A 15 -5.09 -7.35 3.11
N ALA A 16 -4.98 -7.34 1.77
CA ALA A 16 -3.88 -7.94 1.02
C ALA A 16 -3.04 -6.88 0.30
N GLY A 17 -2.76 -6.98 -1.00
CA GLY A 17 -1.92 -6.06 -1.77
C GLY A 17 -2.67 -5.04 -2.64
N GLY A 18 -4.01 -5.08 -2.65
CA GLY A 18 -4.83 -4.35 -3.62
C GLY A 18 -4.67 -2.83 -3.62
N ASP A 19 -4.50 -2.20 -2.45
CA ASP A 19 -4.32 -0.75 -2.42
C ASP A 19 -2.96 -0.32 -2.99
N LEU A 20 -1.92 -1.14 -2.82
CA LEU A 20 -0.59 -0.89 -3.38
C LEU A 20 -0.62 -0.98 -4.91
N VAL A 21 -1.28 -2.00 -5.46
CA VAL A 21 -1.40 -2.18 -6.91
C VAL A 21 -2.21 -1.04 -7.52
N ALA A 22 -3.35 -0.68 -6.93
CA ALA A 22 -4.17 0.42 -7.40
C ALA A 22 -3.38 1.75 -7.42
N ARG A 23 -2.52 2.00 -6.42
CA ARG A 23 -1.66 3.19 -6.42
C ARG A 23 -0.72 3.23 -7.61
N MET A 24 -0.19 2.09 -8.05
CA MET A 24 0.68 2.00 -9.22
C MET A 24 -0.09 2.20 -10.53
N GLU A 25 -1.31 1.66 -10.61
CA GLU A 25 -2.21 1.89 -11.74
C GLU A 25 -2.54 3.38 -11.89
N PHE A 26 -2.93 4.05 -10.81
CA PHE A 26 -3.31 5.47 -10.87
C PHE A 26 -2.11 6.43 -10.96
N SER A 27 -1.04 6.18 -10.19
CA SER A 27 0.07 7.15 -10.07
C SER A 27 1.09 7.02 -11.19
N LYS A 28 1.23 5.83 -11.78
CA LYS A 28 2.23 5.53 -12.82
C LYS A 28 1.61 5.04 -14.12
N LYS A 29 0.28 5.01 -14.23
CA LYS A 29 -0.46 4.53 -15.42
C LYS A 29 -0.07 3.11 -15.84
N MET A 30 0.34 2.27 -14.89
CA MET A 30 0.71 0.89 -15.16
C MET A 30 -0.53 0.06 -15.48
N LYS A 31 -0.41 -0.90 -16.41
CA LYS A 31 -1.44 -1.93 -16.59
C LYS A 31 -1.38 -2.92 -15.43
N ILE A 32 -2.53 -3.53 -15.10
CA ILE A 32 -2.68 -4.44 -13.95
C ILE A 32 -1.56 -5.48 -13.80
N LYS A 33 -1.15 -6.15 -14.89
CA LYS A 33 -0.08 -7.16 -14.86
C LYS A 33 1.25 -6.57 -14.40
N GLN A 34 1.66 -5.47 -15.02
CA GLN A 34 2.90 -4.76 -14.68
C GLN A 34 2.85 -4.19 -13.25
N ALA A 35 1.69 -3.67 -12.83
CA ALA A 35 1.50 -3.13 -11.50
C ALA A 35 1.64 -4.22 -10.42
N LYS A 36 1.05 -5.41 -10.64
CA LYS A 36 1.22 -6.57 -9.74
C LYS A 36 2.67 -7.01 -9.66
N GLU A 37 3.33 -7.21 -10.80
CA GLU A 37 4.75 -7.62 -10.86
C GLU A 37 5.65 -6.61 -10.14
N TYR A 38 5.40 -5.31 -10.34
CA TYR A 38 6.15 -4.25 -9.68
C TYR A 38 5.95 -4.28 -8.16
N VAL A 39 4.71 -4.35 -7.69
CA VAL A 39 4.40 -4.35 -6.25
C VAL A 39 4.95 -5.61 -5.59
N ALA A 40 4.73 -6.79 -6.18
CA ALA A 40 5.24 -8.07 -5.69
C ALA A 40 6.76 -8.02 -5.49
N LYS A 41 7.49 -7.52 -6.49
CA LYS A 41 8.94 -7.32 -6.40
C LYS A 41 9.36 -6.33 -5.31
N LYS A 42 8.59 -5.27 -5.09
CA LYS A 42 8.89 -4.25 -4.07
C LYS A 42 8.66 -4.73 -2.64
N VAL A 43 7.69 -5.63 -2.44
CA VAL A 43 7.35 -6.17 -1.12
C VAL A 43 7.93 -7.55 -0.86
N GLY A 44 8.58 -8.17 -1.85
CA GLY A 44 9.34 -9.42 -1.68
C GLY A 44 8.49 -10.69 -1.72
N VAL A 45 7.35 -10.68 -2.42
CA VAL A 45 6.41 -11.82 -2.50
C VAL A 45 6.15 -12.24 -3.94
N ASP A 46 5.48 -13.38 -4.15
CA ASP A 46 4.99 -13.75 -5.48
C ASP A 46 3.75 -12.91 -5.86
N PRO A 47 3.54 -12.56 -7.15
CA PRO A 47 2.33 -11.85 -7.57
C PRO A 47 0.99 -12.48 -7.16
N TYR A 48 0.94 -13.81 -6.96
CA TYR A 48 -0.26 -14.49 -6.46
C TYR A 48 -0.53 -14.19 -4.98
N ASP A 49 0.52 -14.05 -4.17
CA ASP A 49 0.44 -13.75 -2.74
C ASP A 49 -0.16 -12.36 -2.47
N LEU A 50 -0.10 -11.44 -3.44
CA LEU A 50 -0.74 -10.12 -3.32
C LEU A 50 -2.25 -10.17 -3.08
N SER A 51 -2.91 -11.30 -3.32
CA SER A 51 -4.34 -11.49 -3.06
C SER A 51 -4.60 -12.24 -1.75
N ASP A 52 -3.56 -12.80 -1.13
CA ASP A 52 -3.64 -13.56 0.11
C ASP A 52 -3.51 -12.60 1.31
N GLU A 53 -4.58 -12.53 2.12
CA GLU A 53 -4.61 -11.68 3.31
C GLU A 53 -3.64 -12.15 4.40
N TYR A 54 -3.38 -13.46 4.51
CA TYR A 54 -2.51 -14.01 5.53
C TYR A 54 -1.04 -13.73 5.20
N ALA A 55 -0.61 -14.06 3.97
CA ALA A 55 0.75 -13.77 3.52
C ALA A 55 1.06 -12.27 3.55
N MET A 56 0.13 -11.43 3.09
CA MET A 56 0.33 -9.97 3.08
C MET A 56 0.25 -9.33 4.46
N ARG A 57 -0.35 -9.99 5.46
CA ARG A 57 -0.42 -9.44 6.82
C ARG A 57 0.98 -9.26 7.40
N GLU A 58 1.79 -10.31 7.35
CA GLU A 58 3.15 -10.30 7.92
C GLU A 58 4.01 -9.23 7.21
N VAL A 59 4.00 -9.25 5.88
CA VAL A 59 4.70 -8.28 5.03
C VAL A 59 4.28 -6.83 5.35
N ARG A 60 2.98 -6.60 5.60
CA ARG A 60 2.49 -5.26 5.95
C ARG A 60 2.94 -4.78 7.31
N GLU A 61 3.01 -5.69 8.29
CA GLU A 61 3.48 -5.39 9.63
C GLU A 61 4.98 -5.08 9.61
N GLU A 62 5.78 -5.90 8.92
CA GLU A 62 7.23 -5.73 8.76
C GLU A 62 7.59 -4.43 8.05
N LEU A 63 6.94 -4.12 6.93
CA LEU A 63 7.18 -2.89 6.17
C LEU A 63 6.54 -1.65 6.81
N GLY A 64 5.72 -1.84 7.85
CA GLY A 64 4.99 -0.75 8.52
C GLY A 64 4.09 0.04 7.57
N ILE A 65 3.46 -0.64 6.61
CA ILE A 65 2.57 -0.02 5.59
C ILE A 65 1.09 -0.12 5.96
N GLY A 66 0.81 -0.53 7.19
CA GLY A 66 -0.51 -0.55 7.79
C GLY A 66 -1.26 -1.86 7.52
N VAL A 67 -1.89 -2.34 8.59
CA VAL A 67 -2.80 -3.49 8.61
C VAL A 67 -4.22 -3.03 8.98
N VAL A 68 -5.20 -3.86 8.64
CA VAL A 68 -6.63 -3.55 8.91
C VAL A 68 -6.89 -3.41 10.42
N THR A 69 -6.40 -4.37 11.20
CA THR A 69 -6.44 -4.30 12.66
C THR A 69 -5.20 -3.60 13.16
N SER A 70 -5.37 -2.35 13.57
CA SER A 70 -4.29 -1.52 14.06
C SER A 70 -3.56 -2.13 15.27
N MET A 71 -2.31 -2.54 15.10
CA MET A 71 -1.48 -3.06 16.20
C MET A 71 -0.84 -1.93 17.04
N PRO A 72 -0.71 -2.05 18.37
CA PRO A 72 0.04 -1.06 19.17
C PRO A 72 1.49 -0.92 18.68
N GLY A 73 2.02 0.30 18.69
CA GLY A 73 3.42 0.57 18.31
C GLY A 73 3.72 0.52 16.80
N THR A 74 2.78 0.13 15.94
CA THR A 74 3.02 0.08 14.48
C THR A 74 2.60 1.37 13.77
N PRO A 75 3.24 1.72 12.64
CA PRO A 75 2.87 2.89 11.84
C PRO A 75 1.43 2.82 11.34
N LYS A 76 0.66 3.90 11.53
CA LYS A 76 -0.75 4.03 11.12
C LYS A 76 -1.01 5.34 10.39
N GLY A 77 -2.09 5.37 9.60
CA GLY A 77 -2.54 6.58 8.92
C GLY A 77 -1.45 7.22 8.06
N THR A 78 -1.08 8.46 8.37
CA THR A 78 -0.07 9.21 7.60
C THR A 78 1.32 8.58 7.66
N ALA A 79 1.74 8.01 8.80
CA ALA A 79 3.04 7.35 8.93
C ALA A 79 3.14 6.12 8.00
N ALA A 80 2.10 5.29 7.96
CA ALA A 80 2.02 4.15 7.04
C ALA A 80 2.07 4.61 5.57
N LYS A 81 1.34 5.67 5.21
CA LYS A 81 1.39 6.22 3.84
C LYS A 81 2.79 6.74 3.46
N MET A 82 3.52 7.33 4.40
CA MET A 82 4.91 7.75 4.14
C MET A 82 5.84 6.56 3.91
N ASN A 83 5.60 5.41 4.55
CA ASN A 83 6.31 4.16 4.25
C ASN A 83 5.92 3.60 2.87
N ILE A 84 4.63 3.65 2.50
CA ILE A 84 4.17 3.26 1.17
C ILE A 84 4.86 4.09 0.06
N GLU A 85 5.05 5.41 0.26
CA GLU A 85 5.81 6.24 -0.68
C GLU A 85 7.24 5.71 -0.89
N LYS A 86 7.91 5.25 0.17
CA LYS A 86 9.27 4.70 0.09
C LYS A 86 9.28 3.34 -0.61
N VAL A 87 8.36 2.44 -0.25
CA VAL A 87 8.28 1.09 -0.82
C VAL A 87 7.99 1.15 -2.32
N LEU A 88 7.02 1.97 -2.73
CA LEU A 88 6.55 2.03 -4.11
C LEU A 88 7.24 3.10 -4.97
N ASP A 89 8.11 3.92 -4.38
CA ASP A 89 8.77 5.05 -5.05
C ASP A 89 7.78 6.01 -5.76
N ILE A 90 6.76 6.40 -4.99
CA ILE A 90 5.70 7.32 -5.42
C ILE A 90 5.57 8.51 -4.46
N LYS A 91 4.85 9.54 -4.90
CA LYS A 91 4.42 10.65 -4.04
C LYS A 91 2.94 10.55 -3.77
N ILE A 92 2.55 10.70 -2.51
CA ILE A 92 1.16 10.73 -2.06
C ILE A 92 0.83 12.14 -1.62
N ASN A 93 -0.21 12.73 -2.23
CA ASN A 93 -0.58 14.13 -2.00
C ASN A 93 -0.77 14.46 -0.50
N SER A 94 -1.47 13.60 0.24
CA SER A 94 -1.68 13.81 1.68
C SER A 94 -0.36 13.84 2.47
N CYS A 95 0.63 13.04 2.09
CA CYS A 95 1.94 13.05 2.77
C CYS A 95 2.67 14.37 2.53
N ASN A 96 2.61 14.93 1.32
CA ASN A 96 3.20 16.24 1.02
C ASN A 96 2.48 17.37 1.76
N PHE A 97 1.15 17.32 1.82
CA PHE A 97 0.35 18.27 2.60
C PHE A 97 0.78 18.28 4.07
N PHE A 98 0.87 17.12 4.72
CA PHE A 98 1.33 17.03 6.10
C PHE A 98 2.79 17.47 6.28
N ARG A 99 3.69 17.15 5.34
CA ARG A 99 5.09 17.65 5.39
C ARG A 99 5.16 19.16 5.33
N ASN A 100 4.31 19.80 4.53
CA ASN A 100 4.30 21.25 4.40
C ASN A 100 3.78 21.94 5.66
N GLN A 101 2.85 21.32 6.40
CA GLN A 101 2.40 21.85 7.70
C GLN A 101 3.50 21.86 8.78
N LEU A 102 4.52 21.01 8.64
CA LEU A 102 5.65 20.93 9.58
C LEU A 102 6.79 21.90 9.24
N LYS A 103 6.79 22.48 8.04
CA LYS A 103 7.75 23.51 7.65
C LYS A 103 7.26 24.83 8.26
N LYS A 104 7.97 25.29 9.28
CA LYS A 104 7.86 26.67 9.78
C LYS A 104 8.43 27.65 8.76
#